data_AF-A0A7V0X0Z5-F1
#
_entry.id   AF-A0A7V0X0Z5-F1
#
_cell.length_a   1.000
_cell.length_b   1.000
_cell.length_c   1.000
_cell.angle_alpha   90.00
_cell.angle_beta   90.00
_cell.angle_gamma   90.00
#
_symmetry.space_group_name_H-M   'P 1'
#
loop_
_entity.id
_entity.type
_entity.pdbx_description
1 polymer ?
#
loop_
_entity_poly.entity_id
_entity_poly.type
_entity_poly.pdbx_seq_one_letter_code
_entity_poly.pdbx_strand_id
1 'polypeptide(L)'
;MTERSIIHRFIMPLTVAVGTMAVSSLVYHGSSGMGPGAARTIIKDVSGGVMFLSLWFFAFIGPPLAYFRGAGFVERLIVAFANPVIWVIRMAMTVSCQFSAVEMVYFFFLPWTFGAVCVALFEFSLAELACRAVDRRRGGGTVRVFHPLVVALLALGMSGVYFGLIRGQEWAYVVVNHYADHFVR
;
A
#
# COMPACT_ATOMS: atom_id res chain seq x y z
N MET A 1 -7.60 28.07 -15.10
CA MET A 1 -7.81 26.68 -14.62
C MET A 1 -8.72 26.77 -13.42
N THR A 2 -9.98 26.35 -13.53
CA THR A 2 -10.91 26.33 -12.38
C THR A 2 -10.32 25.39 -11.33
N GLU A 3 -10.07 25.87 -10.11
CA GLU A 3 -9.66 25.00 -9.01
C GLU A 3 -10.70 23.88 -8.85
N ARG A 4 -10.36 22.67 -9.30
CA ARG A 4 -11.19 21.51 -8.96
C ARG A 4 -11.11 21.34 -7.46
N SER A 5 -12.27 21.38 -6.80
CA SER A 5 -12.40 21.22 -5.36
C SER A 5 -11.57 20.05 -4.84
N ILE A 6 -10.93 20.23 -3.67
CA ILE A 6 -10.16 19.22 -2.93
C ILE A 6 -10.95 17.91 -2.82
N ILE A 7 -12.27 18.01 -2.68
CA ILE A 7 -13.19 16.87 -2.62
C ILE A 7 -13.03 15.98 -3.85
N HIS A 8 -13.07 16.58 -5.05
CA HIS A 8 -13.01 15.82 -6.28
C HIS A 8 -11.60 15.31 -6.57
N ARG A 9 -10.56 16.14 -6.36
CA ARG A 9 -9.19 15.77 -6.73
C ARG A 9 -8.51 14.79 -5.77
N PHE A 10 -8.83 14.85 -4.47
CA PHE A 10 -8.13 14.09 -3.44
C PHE A 10 -9.07 13.18 -2.62
N ILE A 11 -10.15 13.73 -2.06
CA ILE A 11 -11.03 12.96 -1.17
C ILE A 11 -11.69 11.81 -1.92
N MET A 12 -12.22 12.03 -3.12
CA MET A 12 -12.87 10.97 -3.90
C MET A 12 -11.90 9.80 -4.20
N PRO A 13 -10.70 9.98 -4.78
CA PRO A 13 -9.74 8.88 -4.94
C PRO A 13 -9.37 8.17 -3.64
N LEU A 14 -9.19 8.93 -2.55
CA LEU A 14 -8.88 8.37 -1.23
C LEU A 14 -10.04 7.52 -0.68
N THR A 15 -11.28 8.01 -0.79
CA THR A 15 -12.47 7.27 -0.38
C THR A 15 -12.66 6.01 -1.22
N VAL A 16 -12.35 6.03 -2.51
CA VAL A 16 -12.37 4.82 -3.34
C VAL A 16 -11.30 3.82 -2.86
N ALA A 17 -10.09 4.28 -2.55
CA ALA A 17 -9.00 3.46 -2.01
C ALA A 17 -9.40 2.73 -0.72
N VAL A 18 -9.73 3.54 0.29
CA VAL A 18 -9.99 3.09 1.64
C VAL A 18 -11.36 2.41 1.72
N GLY A 19 -12.36 2.94 1.02
CA GLY A 19 -13.71 2.37 0.97
C GLY A 19 -13.72 0.97 0.37
N THR A 20 -12.95 0.72 -0.70
CA THR A 20 -12.83 -0.62 -1.30
C THR A 20 -12.27 -1.62 -0.27
N MET A 21 -11.19 -1.25 0.42
CA MET A 21 -10.58 -2.10 1.46
C MET A 21 -11.53 -2.29 2.65
N ALA A 22 -12.18 -1.22 3.12
CA ALA A 22 -13.06 -1.25 4.28
C ALA A 22 -14.29 -2.11 4.03
N VAL A 23 -14.97 -1.93 2.89
CA VAL A 23 -16.16 -2.70 2.52
C VAL A 23 -15.80 -4.17 2.31
N SER A 24 -14.74 -4.46 1.56
CA SER A 24 -14.30 -5.84 1.35
C SER A 24 -13.87 -6.53 2.64
N SER A 25 -13.13 -5.84 3.52
CA SER A 25 -12.78 -6.33 4.86
C SER A 25 -14.01 -6.59 5.72
N LEU A 26 -15.01 -5.71 5.69
CA LEU A 26 -16.25 -5.88 6.46
C LEU A 26 -17.02 -7.13 6.00
N VAL A 27 -17.17 -7.31 4.69
CA VAL A 27 -17.84 -8.49 4.12
C VAL A 27 -17.06 -9.77 4.42
N TYR A 28 -15.73 -9.72 4.28
CA TYR A 28 -14.83 -10.84 4.58
C TYR A 28 -14.98 -11.31 6.01
N HIS A 29 -14.83 -10.41 6.99
CA HIS A 29 -14.95 -10.77 8.40
C HIS A 29 -16.40 -11.04 8.81
N GLY A 30 -17.37 -10.33 8.24
CA GLY A 30 -18.81 -10.54 8.49
C GLY A 30 -19.30 -11.93 8.03
N SER A 31 -18.68 -12.50 6.99
CA SER A 31 -18.99 -13.86 6.53
C SER A 31 -18.68 -14.96 7.56
N SER A 32 -17.94 -14.65 8.62
CA SER A 32 -17.59 -15.61 9.68
C SER A 32 -18.79 -16.15 10.44
N GLY A 33 -19.86 -15.35 10.59
CA GLY A 33 -21.10 -15.74 11.25
C GLY A 33 -22.04 -16.61 10.40
N MET A 34 -21.73 -16.80 9.11
CA MET A 34 -22.53 -17.64 8.22
C MET A 34 -22.27 -19.12 8.50
N GLY A 35 -23.30 -19.96 8.31
CA GLY A 35 -23.15 -21.42 8.33
C GLY A 35 -22.17 -21.90 7.24
N PRO A 36 -21.51 -23.05 7.44
CA PRO A 36 -20.64 -23.63 6.42
C PRO A 36 -21.44 -23.96 5.15
N GLY A 37 -20.93 -23.58 3.99
CA GLY A 37 -21.59 -23.81 2.70
C GLY A 37 -21.01 -22.97 1.56
N ALA A 38 -21.39 -23.28 0.33
CA ALA A 38 -20.84 -22.65 -0.88
C ALA A 38 -20.99 -21.12 -0.88
N ALA A 39 -22.12 -20.59 -0.40
CA ALA A 39 -22.36 -19.16 -0.30
C ALA A 39 -21.33 -18.46 0.60
N ARG A 40 -21.05 -19.03 1.78
CA ARG A 40 -20.02 -18.50 2.70
C ARG A 40 -18.65 -18.52 2.05
N THR A 41 -18.28 -19.63 1.40
CA THR A 41 -16.98 -19.78 0.75
C THR A 41 -16.79 -18.73 -0.35
N ILE A 42 -17.76 -18.58 -1.26
CA ILE A 42 -17.68 -17.61 -2.36
C ILE A 42 -17.58 -16.19 -1.82
N ILE A 43 -18.43 -15.81 -0.86
CA ILE A 43 -18.41 -14.47 -0.29
C ILE A 43 -17.07 -14.20 0.37
N LYS A 44 -16.57 -15.12 1.19
CA LYS A 44 -15.29 -15.01 1.87
C LYS A 44 -14.13 -14.90 0.87
N ASP A 45 -14.07 -15.76 -0.13
CA ASP A 45 -12.92 -15.81 -1.04
C ASP A 45 -12.89 -14.59 -1.97
N VAL A 46 -14.04 -14.16 -2.49
CA VAL A 46 -14.13 -12.96 -3.34
C VAL A 46 -13.82 -11.70 -2.52
N SER A 47 -14.46 -11.54 -1.35
CA SER A 47 -14.21 -10.35 -0.52
C SER A 47 -12.79 -10.31 0.03
N GLY A 48 -12.23 -11.45 0.44
CA GLY A 48 -10.83 -11.57 0.84
C GLY A 48 -9.88 -11.24 -0.30
N GLY A 49 -10.14 -11.76 -1.50
CA GLY A 49 -9.38 -11.44 -2.70
C GLY A 49 -9.39 -9.95 -3.04
N VAL A 50 -10.57 -9.32 -3.03
CA VAL A 50 -10.71 -7.87 -3.25
C VAL A 50 -9.98 -7.06 -2.18
N MET A 51 -10.07 -7.48 -0.91
CA MET A 51 -9.35 -6.83 0.19
C MET A 51 -7.84 -6.88 -0.03
N PHE A 52 -7.27 -8.05 -0.35
CA PHE A 52 -5.83 -8.18 -0.62
C PHE A 52 -5.41 -7.43 -1.88
N LEU A 53 -6.19 -7.48 -2.95
CA LEU A 53 -5.90 -6.71 -4.16
C LEU A 53 -5.91 -5.20 -3.86
N SER A 54 -6.84 -4.72 -3.04
CA SER A 54 -6.89 -3.31 -2.64
C SER A 54 -5.72 -2.91 -1.73
N LEU A 55 -5.18 -3.83 -0.94
CA LEU A 55 -4.02 -3.58 -0.10
C LEU A 55 -2.74 -3.49 -0.93
N TRP A 56 -2.54 -4.45 -1.84
CA TRP A 56 -1.30 -4.62 -2.57
C TRP A 56 -1.19 -3.78 -3.84
N PHE A 57 -2.30 -3.58 -4.57
CA PHE A 57 -2.28 -3.02 -5.93
C PHE A 57 -2.92 -1.63 -6.07
N PHE A 58 -3.54 -1.10 -5.01
CA PHE A 58 -4.23 0.18 -5.12
C PHE A 58 -3.26 1.35 -5.28
N ALA A 59 -1.99 1.20 -4.87
CA ALA A 59 -0.94 2.18 -5.13
C ALA A 59 -0.64 2.33 -6.64
N PHE A 60 -1.01 1.36 -7.47
CA PHE A 60 -0.94 1.49 -8.92
C PHE A 60 -2.15 2.23 -9.54
N ILE A 61 -3.33 2.19 -8.90
CA ILE A 61 -4.61 2.69 -9.46
C ILE A 61 -5.02 4.05 -8.89
N GLY A 62 -4.87 4.24 -7.57
CA GLY A 62 -5.26 5.45 -6.86
C GLY A 62 -4.51 6.71 -7.32
N PRO A 63 -3.16 6.69 -7.42
CA PRO A 63 -2.38 7.85 -7.83
C PRO A 63 -2.73 8.33 -9.25
N PRO A 64 -2.93 7.48 -10.27
CA PRO A 64 -3.44 7.93 -11.57
C PRO A 64 -4.82 8.59 -11.50
N LEU A 65 -5.76 8.01 -10.74
CA LEU A 65 -7.10 8.58 -10.53
C LEU A 65 -7.01 10.01 -9.96
N ALA A 66 -6.09 10.24 -9.02
CA ALA A 66 -5.85 11.54 -8.40
C ALA A 66 -5.03 12.49 -9.31
N TYR A 67 -4.01 11.99 -10.02
CA TYR A 67 -3.17 12.74 -10.96
C TYR A 67 -4.01 13.46 -12.01
N PHE A 68 -4.83 12.71 -12.75
CA PHE A 68 -5.64 13.29 -13.83
C PHE A 68 -6.81 14.15 -13.32
N ARG A 69 -7.07 14.15 -12.02
CA ARG A 69 -8.01 15.08 -11.37
C ARG A 69 -7.34 16.36 -10.86
N GLY A 70 -6.02 16.47 -10.99
CA GLY A 70 -5.24 17.64 -10.59
C GLY A 70 -4.74 17.60 -9.15
N ALA A 71 -4.67 16.42 -8.53
CA ALA A 71 -4.10 16.28 -7.20
C ALA A 71 -2.59 16.56 -7.21
N GLY A 72 -2.06 17.15 -6.14
CA GLY A 72 -0.63 17.37 -5.92
C GLY A 72 0.14 16.08 -5.62
N PHE A 73 1.47 16.12 -5.65
CA PHE A 73 2.31 14.94 -5.42
C PHE A 73 2.04 14.29 -4.05
N VAL A 74 1.96 15.09 -2.98
CA VAL A 74 1.72 14.60 -1.61
C VAL A 74 0.32 13.99 -1.48
N GLU A 75 -0.71 14.62 -2.08
CA GLU A 75 -2.08 14.07 -2.09
C GLU A 75 -2.10 12.67 -2.74
N ARG A 76 -1.36 12.49 -3.84
CA ARG A 76 -1.26 11.19 -4.53
C ARG A 76 -0.45 10.16 -3.75
N LEU A 77 0.60 10.60 -3.05
CA LEU A 77 1.36 9.75 -2.14
C LEU A 77 0.47 9.26 -0.99
N ILE A 78 -0.34 10.13 -0.38
CA ILE A 78 -1.30 9.75 0.66
C ILE A 78 -2.28 8.70 0.12
N VAL A 79 -2.83 8.92 -1.08
CA VAL A 79 -3.75 7.95 -1.71
C VAL A 79 -3.08 6.59 -1.92
N ALA A 80 -1.80 6.56 -2.35
CA ALA A 80 -1.06 5.31 -2.55
C ALA A 80 -0.84 4.53 -1.25
N PHE A 81 -0.51 5.25 -0.17
CA PHE A 81 -0.13 4.64 1.11
C PHE A 81 -1.29 4.46 2.08
N ALA A 82 -2.49 4.98 1.80
CA ALA A 82 -3.62 4.92 2.72
C ALA A 82 -3.94 3.48 3.16
N ASN A 83 -4.12 2.56 2.21
CA ASN A 83 -4.45 1.16 2.51
C ASN A 83 -3.33 0.44 3.29
N PRO A 84 -2.07 0.42 2.82
CA PRO A 84 -1.00 -0.25 3.56
C PRO A 84 -0.75 0.35 4.94
N VAL A 85 -0.82 1.68 5.10
CA VAL A 85 -0.67 2.31 6.42
C VAL A 85 -1.80 1.93 7.37
N ILE A 86 -3.06 2.01 6.92
CA ILE A 86 -4.22 1.61 7.75
C ILE A 86 -4.10 0.14 8.16
N TRP A 87 -3.71 -0.73 7.21
CA TRP A 87 -3.56 -2.15 7.47
C TRP A 87 -2.41 -2.44 8.44
N VAL A 88 -1.24 -1.80 8.28
CA VAL A 88 -0.09 -1.92 9.19
C VAL A 88 -0.45 -1.43 10.60
N ILE A 89 -1.14 -0.30 10.72
CA ILE A 89 -1.62 0.21 12.03
C ILE A 89 -2.58 -0.79 12.67
N ARG A 90 -3.52 -1.35 11.91
CA ARG A 90 -4.47 -2.37 12.42
C ARG A 90 -3.74 -3.62 12.90
N MET A 91 -2.74 -4.10 12.16
CA MET A 91 -1.90 -5.22 12.59
C MET A 91 -1.14 -4.89 13.86
N ALA A 92 -0.51 -3.71 13.93
CA ALA A 92 0.23 -3.27 15.11
C ALA A 92 -0.65 -3.22 16.36
N MET A 93 -1.86 -2.66 16.25
CA MET A 93 -2.83 -2.63 17.37
C MET A 93 -3.31 -4.02 17.79
N THR A 94 -3.35 -4.98 16.86
CA THR A 94 -3.80 -6.35 17.17
C THR A 94 -2.74 -7.10 18.01
N VAL A 95 -1.46 -6.79 17.79
CA VAL A 95 -0.35 -7.50 18.41
C VAL A 95 0.34 -6.69 19.53
N SER A 96 -0.05 -5.43 19.73
CA SER A 96 0.59 -4.53 20.72
C SER A 96 0.49 -5.00 22.17
N CYS A 97 -0.49 -5.84 22.50
CA CYS A 97 -0.61 -6.43 23.84
C CYS A 97 0.30 -7.65 24.04
N GLN A 98 0.88 -8.20 22.96
CA GLN A 98 1.71 -9.40 22.98
C GLN A 98 3.21 -9.07 22.91
N PHE A 99 3.56 -7.96 22.25
CA PHE A 99 4.93 -7.56 21.99
C PHE A 99 5.29 -6.28 22.74
N SER A 100 6.52 -6.22 23.25
CA SER A 100 7.14 -5.00 23.76
C SER A 100 7.36 -3.97 22.65
N ALA A 101 7.61 -2.70 23.03
CA ALA A 101 7.88 -1.64 22.07
C ALA A 101 9.07 -1.95 21.15
N VAL A 102 10.10 -2.65 21.64
CA VAL A 102 11.26 -3.06 20.84
C VAL A 102 10.85 -4.11 19.81
N GLU A 103 10.16 -5.17 20.24
CA GLU A 103 9.68 -6.23 19.34
C GLU A 103 8.72 -5.69 18.26
N MET A 104 7.93 -4.68 18.61
CA MET A 104 7.07 -3.98 17.65
C MET A 104 7.86 -3.32 16.51
N VAL A 105 9.07 -2.81 16.76
CA VAL A 105 9.93 -2.27 15.68
C VAL A 105 10.30 -3.39 14.71
N TYR A 106 10.73 -4.55 15.22
CA TYR A 106 11.08 -5.71 14.38
C TYR A 106 9.85 -6.27 13.64
N PHE A 107 8.67 -6.22 14.25
CA PHE A 107 7.41 -6.59 13.60
C PHE A 107 7.15 -5.77 12.33
N PHE A 108 7.47 -4.48 12.30
CA PHE A 108 7.33 -3.65 11.10
C PHE A 108 8.33 -3.98 9.99
N PHE A 109 9.45 -4.62 10.34
CA PHE A 109 10.43 -5.10 9.38
C PHE A 109 10.16 -6.54 8.92
N LEU A 110 9.11 -7.19 9.41
CA LEU A 110 8.75 -8.50 8.86
C LEU A 110 8.42 -8.41 7.37
N PRO A 111 8.72 -9.45 6.58
CA PRO A 111 8.53 -9.46 5.12
C PRO A 111 7.16 -8.96 4.67
N TRP A 112 6.12 -9.32 5.43
CA TRP A 112 4.75 -9.02 5.09
C TRP A 112 4.37 -7.54 5.35
N THR A 113 4.81 -6.97 6.47
CA THR A 113 4.53 -5.57 6.85
C THR A 113 5.42 -4.60 6.07
N PHE A 114 6.72 -4.87 6.04
CA PHE A 114 7.69 -4.10 5.27
C PHE A 114 7.41 -4.19 3.77
N GLY A 115 7.15 -5.41 3.27
CA GLY A 115 6.87 -5.67 1.87
C GLY A 115 5.65 -4.91 1.35
N ALA A 116 4.57 -4.79 2.12
CA ALA A 116 3.38 -4.02 1.73
C ALA A 116 3.71 -2.53 1.47
N VAL A 117 4.55 -1.93 2.31
CA VAL A 117 5.00 -0.54 2.16
C VAL A 117 5.93 -0.41 0.94
N CYS A 118 6.84 -1.37 0.74
CA CYS A 118 7.76 -1.37 -0.40
C CYS A 118 7.06 -1.57 -1.74
N VAL A 119 6.06 -2.46 -1.82
CA VAL A 119 5.25 -2.64 -3.02
C VAL A 119 4.46 -1.37 -3.32
N ALA A 120 3.82 -0.75 -2.32
CA ALA A 120 3.12 0.51 -2.53
C ALA A 120 4.04 1.61 -3.06
N LEU A 121 5.27 1.70 -2.55
CA LEU A 121 6.28 2.63 -3.04
C LEU A 121 6.67 2.36 -4.50
N PHE A 122 6.92 1.10 -4.83
CA PHE A 122 7.25 0.65 -6.17
C PHE A 122 6.13 0.96 -7.17
N GLU A 123 4.91 0.57 -6.84
CA GLU A 123 3.72 0.80 -7.67
C GLU A 123 3.40 2.28 -7.84
N PHE A 124 3.46 3.07 -6.77
CA PHE A 124 3.28 4.52 -6.83
C PHE A 124 4.26 5.14 -7.82
N SER A 125 5.53 4.72 -7.77
CA SER A 125 6.58 5.25 -8.63
C SER A 125 6.36 4.87 -10.10
N LEU A 126 5.94 3.62 -10.39
CA LEU A 126 5.54 3.20 -11.74
C LEU A 126 4.33 4.00 -12.24
N ALA A 127 3.32 4.17 -11.39
CA ALA A 127 2.11 4.90 -11.73
C ALA A 127 2.40 6.39 -12.01
N GLU A 128 3.27 7.03 -11.23
CA GLU A 128 3.75 8.40 -11.48
C GLU A 128 4.46 8.53 -12.83
N LEU A 129 5.39 7.62 -13.13
CA LEU A 129 6.11 7.63 -14.41
C LEU A 129 5.14 7.43 -15.57
N ALA A 130 4.18 6.51 -15.43
CA ALA A 130 3.15 6.27 -16.43
C ALA A 130 2.26 7.50 -16.64
N CYS A 131 1.78 8.13 -15.57
CA CYS A 131 0.97 9.36 -15.65
C CYS A 131 1.70 10.48 -16.36
N ARG A 132 2.96 10.74 -15.99
CA ARG A 132 3.80 11.77 -16.61
C ARG A 132 4.09 11.46 -18.09
N ALA A 133 4.30 10.19 -18.43
CA ALA A 133 4.49 9.77 -19.81
C ALA A 133 3.23 10.00 -20.66
N VAL A 134 2.05 9.67 -20.12
CA VAL A 134 0.75 9.91 -20.75
C VAL A 134 0.49 11.41 -20.91
N ASP A 135 0.77 12.21 -19.88
CA ASP A 135 0.55 13.65 -19.88
C ASP A 135 1.44 14.37 -20.90
N ARG A 136 2.72 13.97 -20.98
CA ARG A 136 3.64 14.44 -22.02
C ARG A 136 3.14 14.12 -23.43
N ARG A 137 2.57 12.93 -23.65
CA ARG A 137 1.99 12.53 -24.94
C ARG A 137 0.73 13.32 -25.30
N ARG A 138 -0.03 13.79 -24.31
CA ARG A 138 -1.28 14.57 -24.50
C ARG A 138 -1.06 16.07 -24.73
N GLY A 139 0.18 16.50 -24.94
CA GLY A 139 0.51 17.91 -25.20
C GLY A 139 0.94 18.69 -23.97
N GLY A 140 1.10 18.05 -22.80
CA GLY A 140 1.69 18.64 -21.59
C GLY A 140 3.21 18.80 -21.67
N GLY A 141 3.71 19.42 -22.74
CA GLY A 141 5.10 19.38 -23.22
C GLY A 141 6.22 19.77 -22.23
N THR A 142 5.89 20.26 -21.04
CA THR A 142 6.83 20.67 -19.98
C THR A 142 7.04 19.62 -18.88
N VAL A 143 6.29 18.51 -18.88
CA VAL A 143 6.38 17.50 -17.80
C VAL A 143 7.62 16.62 -17.97
N ARG A 144 8.55 16.72 -17.01
CA ARG A 144 9.70 15.81 -16.89
C ARG A 144 9.21 14.43 -16.42
N VAL A 145 9.26 13.46 -17.32
CA VAL A 145 8.86 12.05 -17.07
C VAL A 145 9.78 11.42 -16.02
N PHE A 146 11.10 11.41 -16.28
CA PHE A 146 12.10 10.92 -15.33
C PHE A 146 12.44 11.99 -14.28
N HIS A 147 11.48 12.29 -13.41
CA HIS A 147 11.72 13.17 -12.28
C HIS A 147 12.65 12.47 -11.27
N PRO A 148 13.79 13.06 -10.85
CA PRO A 148 14.77 12.40 -10.00
C PRO A 148 14.18 11.78 -8.72
N LEU A 149 13.25 12.49 -8.08
CA LEU A 149 12.54 11.97 -6.91
C LEU A 149 11.77 10.68 -7.23
N VAL A 150 11.02 10.63 -8.33
CA VAL A 150 10.21 9.44 -8.68
C VAL A 150 11.12 8.26 -9.05
N VAL A 151 12.23 8.52 -9.72
CA VAL A 151 13.23 7.49 -10.04
C VAL A 151 13.91 6.96 -8.77
N ALA A 152 14.24 7.83 -7.82
CA ALA A 152 14.79 7.43 -6.53
C ALA A 152 13.78 6.58 -5.73
N LEU A 153 12.52 6.99 -5.67
CA LEU A 153 11.44 6.21 -5.04
C LEU A 153 11.23 4.87 -5.73
N LEU A 154 11.34 4.81 -7.07
CA LEU A 154 11.28 3.56 -7.82
C LEU A 154 12.41 2.62 -7.43
N ALA A 155 13.66 3.11 -7.40
CA ALA A 155 14.83 2.32 -7.04
C ALA A 155 14.73 1.80 -5.59
N LEU A 156 14.31 2.66 -4.66
CA LEU A 156 14.07 2.29 -3.25
C LEU A 156 12.94 1.26 -3.12
N GLY A 157 11.81 1.48 -3.80
CA GLY A 157 10.68 0.54 -3.82
C GLY A 157 11.07 -0.81 -4.39
N MET A 158 11.76 -0.83 -5.54
CA MET A 158 12.26 -2.05 -6.18
C MET A 158 13.24 -2.81 -5.29
N SER A 159 14.17 -2.11 -4.64
CA SER A 159 15.11 -2.71 -3.68
C SER A 159 14.37 -3.27 -2.47
N GLY A 160 13.41 -2.52 -1.93
CA GLY A 160 12.56 -2.94 -0.82
C GLY A 160 11.71 -4.17 -1.14
N VAL A 161 11.15 -4.26 -2.34
CA VAL A 161 10.42 -5.44 -2.82
C VAL A 161 11.36 -6.65 -2.93
N TYR A 162 12.57 -6.45 -3.47
CA TYR A 162 13.56 -7.52 -3.57
C TYR A 162 13.95 -8.07 -2.19
N PHE A 163 14.33 -7.21 -1.24
CA PHE A 163 14.74 -7.65 0.09
C PHE A 163 13.56 -8.12 0.94
N GLY A 164 12.48 -7.35 0.95
CA GLY A 164 11.32 -7.59 1.81
C GLY A 164 10.45 -8.76 1.37
N LEU A 165 10.36 -9.08 0.08
CA LEU A 165 9.49 -10.15 -0.42
C LEU A 165 10.28 -11.30 -1.07
N ILE A 166 11.13 -11.01 -2.06
CA ILE A 166 11.82 -12.07 -2.82
C ILE A 166 12.84 -12.79 -1.93
N ARG A 167 13.67 -12.03 -1.20
CA ARG A 167 14.59 -12.52 -0.18
C ARG A 167 13.98 -12.40 1.22
N GLY A 168 12.66 -12.30 1.32
CA GLY A 168 11.94 -12.02 2.57
C GLY A 168 12.27 -12.99 3.71
N GLN A 169 12.45 -14.28 3.40
CA GLN A 169 12.83 -15.26 4.43
C GLN A 169 14.20 -14.94 5.05
N GLU A 170 15.18 -14.60 4.21
CA GLU A 170 16.52 -14.21 4.68
C GLU A 170 16.49 -12.87 5.41
N TRP A 171 15.70 -11.93 4.91
CA TRP A 171 15.45 -10.66 5.57
C TRP A 171 14.87 -10.87 6.98
N ALA A 172 13.90 -11.77 7.13
CA ALA A 172 13.34 -12.14 8.42
C ALA A 172 14.42 -12.71 9.36
N TYR A 173 15.30 -13.59 8.86
CA TYR A 173 16.42 -14.10 9.66
C TYR A 173 17.38 -13.01 10.11
N VAL A 174 17.72 -12.06 9.23
CA VAL A 174 18.59 -10.93 9.58
C VAL A 174 17.95 -10.09 10.70
N VAL A 175 16.67 -9.76 10.55
CA VAL A 175 15.89 -8.98 11.50
C VAL A 175 15.78 -9.70 12.85
N VAL A 176 15.45 -11.00 12.84
CA VAL A 176 15.30 -11.81 14.06
C VAL A 176 16.64 -12.08 14.75
N ASN A 177 17.70 -12.39 14.00
CA ASN A 177 19.03 -12.59 14.57
C ASN A 177 19.55 -11.30 15.21
N HIS A 178 19.37 -10.15 14.55
CA HIS A 178 19.76 -8.87 15.11
C HIS A 178 19.04 -8.58 16.43
N TYR A 179 17.74 -8.90 16.52
CA TYR A 179 16.99 -8.81 17.77
C TYR A 179 17.56 -9.73 18.86
N ALA A 180 17.76 -11.02 18.53
CA ALA A 180 18.21 -12.02 19.48
C ALA A 180 19.60 -11.69 20.06
N ASP A 181 20.52 -11.21 19.22
CA ASP A 181 21.91 -10.91 19.62
C ASP A 181 22.02 -9.66 20.51
N HIS A 182 21.07 -8.71 20.46
CA HIS A 182 21.16 -7.44 21.19
C HIS A 182 20.19 -7.31 22.36
N PHE A 183 19.12 -8.12 22.41
CA PHE A 183 18.02 -7.93 23.37
C PHE A 183 17.58 -9.18 24.12
N VAL A 184 18.03 -10.37 23.70
CA VAL A 184 17.65 -11.65 24.35
C VAL A 184 18.82 -12.32 25.06
N ARG A 185 20.02 -12.25 24.45
CA ARG A 185 21.28 -12.68 25.08
C ARG A 185 21.85 -11.58 25.96
#